data_AF-A0A9E3TRP9-F1
#
_entry.id   AF-A0A9E3TRP9-F1
#
_cell.length_a   1.000
_cell.length_b   1.000
_cell.length_c   1.000
_cell.angle_alpha   90.00
_cell.angle_beta   90.00
_cell.angle_gamma   90.00
#
_symmetry.space_group_name_H-M   'P 1'
#
loop_
_entity.id
_entity.type
_entity.pdbx_description
1 polymer ?
#
loop_
_entity_poly.entity_id
_entity_poly.type
_entity_poly.pdbx_seq_one_letter_code
_entity_poly.pdbx_strand_id
1 'polypeptide(L)'
;MVRQLAEGEQKRLRVAGTLIELEEIACEIGDEVTRQLLKGGLVERSNEVAEASSQACPDCGQSTTHSELHHRQLESTRGEIEYFEPAYHCPSCRRAFFPGSAIDRLVRASHGDPEADGEDRVGGEQPQQLRDGRGGGATTG
;
A
#
# COMPACT_ATOMS: atom_id res chain seq x y z
N MET A 1 0.09 -28.32 -3.01
CA MET A 1 1.00 -27.17 -2.85
C MET A 1 1.49 -27.06 -1.40
N VAL A 2 0.63 -26.79 -0.42
CA VAL A 2 1.00 -26.79 1.03
C VAL A 2 1.67 -28.09 1.49
N ARG A 3 1.27 -29.26 0.95
CA ARG A 3 1.92 -30.54 1.24
C ARG A 3 3.41 -30.60 0.83
N GLN A 4 3.79 -29.96 -0.27
CA GLN A 4 5.19 -29.93 -0.73
C GLN A 4 6.03 -29.00 0.15
N LEU A 5 5.45 -27.88 0.59
CA LEU A 5 6.07 -27.01 1.60
C LEU A 5 6.32 -27.79 2.90
N ALA A 6 5.32 -28.54 3.36
CA ALA A 6 5.41 -29.32 4.59
C ALA A 6 6.55 -30.35 4.59
N GLU A 7 6.83 -31.00 3.44
CA GLU A 7 7.88 -32.02 3.35
C GLU A 7 9.30 -31.43 3.38
N GLY A 8 9.54 -30.32 2.68
CA GLY A 8 10.83 -29.63 2.67
C GLY A 8 11.15 -29.00 4.04
N GLU A 9 10.17 -28.38 4.65
CA GLU A 9 10.30 -27.66 5.91
C GLU A 9 10.41 -28.61 7.12
N GLN A 10 9.80 -29.81 7.05
CA GLN A 10 10.01 -30.86 8.05
C GLN A 10 11.48 -31.28 8.18
N LYS A 11 12.23 -31.30 7.07
CA LYS A 11 13.65 -31.63 7.11
C LYS A 11 14.45 -30.55 7.82
N ARG A 12 14.13 -29.27 7.58
CA ARG A 12 14.76 -28.11 8.21
C ARG A 12 14.48 -28.09 9.72
N LEU A 13 13.22 -28.29 10.12
CA LEU A 13 12.83 -28.38 11.53
C LEU A 13 13.57 -29.50 12.28
N ARG A 14 13.80 -30.66 11.63
CA ARG A 14 14.49 -31.81 12.27
C ARG A 14 15.98 -31.59 12.52
N VAL A 15 16.63 -30.72 11.75
CA VAL A 15 18.08 -30.47 11.87
C VAL A 15 18.42 -29.23 12.70
N ALA A 16 17.41 -28.45 13.11
CA ALA A 16 17.60 -27.33 14.01
C ALA A 16 18.15 -27.81 15.36
N GLY A 17 19.26 -27.20 15.80
CA GLY A 17 19.96 -27.54 17.03
C GLY A 17 19.57 -26.65 18.22
N THR A 18 18.92 -25.52 17.96
CA THR A 18 18.52 -24.56 18.99
C THR A 18 17.05 -24.16 18.88
N LEU A 19 16.50 -23.61 19.97
CA LEU A 19 15.15 -23.05 19.99
C LEU A 19 15.02 -21.87 19.01
N ILE A 20 16.04 -21.02 18.91
CA ILE A 20 16.03 -19.85 18.03
C ILE A 20 15.91 -20.30 16.57
N GLU A 21 16.70 -21.29 16.15
CA GLU A 21 16.62 -21.85 14.80
C GLU A 21 15.24 -22.47 14.52
N LEU A 22 14.63 -23.14 15.51
CA LEU A 22 13.28 -23.69 15.38
C LEU A 22 12.24 -22.58 15.18
N GLU A 23 12.34 -21.49 15.94
CA GLU A 23 11.44 -20.33 15.84
C GLU A 23 11.59 -19.62 14.49
N GLU A 24 12.82 -19.39 14.03
CA GLU A 24 13.09 -18.79 12.72
C GLU A 24 12.48 -19.62 11.59
N ILE A 25 12.73 -20.94 11.59
CA ILE A 25 12.14 -21.84 10.59
C ILE A 25 10.60 -21.83 10.68
N ALA A 26 10.03 -21.85 11.89
CA ALA A 26 8.58 -21.80 12.06
C ALA A 26 7.97 -20.49 11.54
N CYS A 27 8.65 -19.36 11.75
CA CYS A 27 8.24 -18.06 11.22
C CYS A 27 8.25 -18.05 9.69
N GLU A 28 9.33 -18.53 9.06
CA GLU A 28 9.41 -18.60 7.60
C GLU A 28 8.31 -19.48 6.99
N ILE A 29 8.03 -20.63 7.60
CA ILE A 29 6.90 -21.50 7.19
C ILE A 29 5.59 -20.74 7.28
N GLY A 30 5.35 -20.03 8.39
CA GLY A 30 4.14 -19.26 8.61
C GLY A 30 3.95 -18.16 7.56
N ASP A 31 5.03 -17.46 7.22
CA ASP A 31 5.02 -16.40 6.21
C ASP A 31 4.71 -16.98 4.82
N GLU A 32 5.33 -18.10 4.45
CA GLU A 32 5.08 -18.74 3.17
C GLU A 32 3.67 -19.33 3.04
N VAL A 33 3.15 -19.97 4.09
CA VAL A 33 1.75 -20.45 4.11
C VAL A 33 0.79 -19.27 3.94
N THR A 34 1.04 -18.17 4.64
CA THR A 34 0.24 -16.95 4.53
C THR A 34 0.25 -16.42 3.11
N ARG A 35 1.44 -16.29 2.49
CA ARG A 35 1.61 -15.83 1.11
C ARG A 35 0.85 -16.69 0.11
N GLN A 36 0.90 -18.02 0.26
CA GLN A 36 0.17 -18.94 -0.62
C GLN A 36 -1.35 -18.83 -0.46
N LEU A 37 -1.85 -18.72 0.77
CA LEU A 37 -3.29 -18.55 1.02
C LEU A 37 -3.81 -17.24 0.43
N LEU A 38 -3.07 -16.14 0.62
CA LEU A 38 -3.41 -14.85 0.04
C LEU A 38 -3.40 -14.91 -1.49
N LYS A 39 -2.36 -15.50 -2.09
CA LYS A 39 -2.29 -15.68 -3.55
C LYS A 39 -3.46 -16.51 -4.08
N GLY A 40 -3.81 -17.61 -3.42
CA GLY A 40 -4.95 -18.45 -3.80
C GLY A 40 -6.26 -17.68 -3.79
N GLY A 41 -6.57 -17.00 -2.68
CA GLY A 41 -7.80 -16.20 -2.57
C GLY A 41 -7.85 -15.01 -3.54
N LEU A 42 -6.70 -14.43 -3.91
CA LEU A 42 -6.62 -13.39 -4.94
C LEU A 42 -6.95 -13.95 -6.33
N VAL A 43 -6.40 -15.11 -6.67
CA VAL A 43 -6.66 -15.79 -7.95
C VAL A 43 -8.13 -16.20 -8.05
N GLU A 44 -8.71 -16.76 -6.99
CA GLU A 44 -10.13 -17.15 -6.97
C GLU A 44 -11.04 -15.94 -7.25
N ARG A 45 -10.86 -14.84 -6.50
CA ARG A 45 -11.63 -13.60 -6.74
C ARG A 45 -11.43 -13.02 -8.13
N SER A 46 -10.19 -13.07 -8.63
CA SER A 46 -9.87 -12.61 -9.99
C SER A 46 -10.64 -13.42 -11.04
N ASN A 47 -10.65 -14.74 -10.90
CA ASN A 47 -11.38 -15.64 -11.78
C ASN A 47 -12.90 -15.42 -11.70
N GLU A 48 -13.47 -15.26 -10.51
CA GLU A 48 -14.90 -14.95 -10.34
C GLU A 48 -15.31 -13.67 -11.09
N VAL A 49 -14.46 -12.63 -11.04
CA VAL A 49 -14.68 -11.39 -11.79
C VAL A 49 -14.49 -11.60 -13.30
N ALA A 50 -13.51 -12.41 -13.72
CA ALA A 50 -13.27 -12.70 -15.13
C ALA A 50 -14.42 -13.49 -15.78
N GLU A 51 -15.01 -14.44 -15.04
CA GLU A 51 -16.16 -15.25 -15.46
C GLU A 51 -17.41 -14.38 -15.66
N ALA A 52 -17.53 -13.26 -14.93
CA ALA A 52 -18.51 -12.23 -15.24
C ALA A 52 -18.11 -11.54 -16.56
N SER A 53 -18.68 -12.04 -17.65
CA SER A 53 -18.41 -11.63 -19.04
C SER A 53 -18.48 -10.13 -19.30
N SER A 54 -19.18 -9.37 -18.45
CA SER A 54 -19.22 -7.92 -18.52
C SER A 54 -19.26 -7.25 -17.15
N GLN A 55 -18.69 -6.05 -17.07
CA GLN A 55 -18.67 -5.17 -15.89
C GLN A 55 -19.07 -3.75 -16.29
N ALA A 56 -19.83 -3.09 -15.42
CA ALA A 56 -20.22 -1.70 -15.62
C ALA A 56 -19.04 -0.77 -15.29
N CYS A 57 -18.79 0.20 -16.17
CA CYS A 57 -17.80 1.24 -15.93
C CYS A 57 -18.18 2.04 -14.66
N PRO A 58 -17.28 2.22 -13.68
CA PRO A 58 -17.59 2.94 -12.45
C PRO A 58 -17.89 4.43 -12.67
N ASP A 59 -17.39 5.01 -13.78
CA ASP A 59 -17.57 6.44 -14.09
C ASP A 59 -18.88 6.71 -14.84
N CYS A 60 -19.24 5.90 -15.85
CA CYS A 60 -20.39 6.17 -16.73
C CYS A 60 -21.47 5.07 -16.75
N GLY A 61 -21.25 3.96 -16.04
CA GLY A 61 -22.18 2.83 -15.97
C GLY A 61 -22.25 1.95 -17.21
N GLN A 62 -21.53 2.27 -18.29
CA GLN A 62 -21.58 1.50 -19.53
C GLN A 62 -20.97 0.10 -19.33
N SER A 63 -21.68 -0.93 -19.81
CA SER A 63 -21.19 -2.31 -19.75
C SER A 63 -19.99 -2.52 -20.69
N THR A 64 -18.95 -3.16 -20.16
CA THR A 64 -17.68 -3.41 -20.84
C THR A 64 -17.23 -4.84 -20.60
N THR A 65 -16.54 -5.43 -21.57
CA THR A 65 -15.91 -6.75 -21.45
C THR A 65 -14.44 -6.58 -21.12
N HIS A 66 -13.84 -7.53 -20.40
CA HIS A 66 -12.40 -7.49 -20.18
C HIS A 66 -11.67 -7.85 -21.47
N SER A 67 -10.49 -7.26 -21.69
CA SER A 67 -9.67 -7.54 -22.87
C SER A 67 -8.50 -8.47 -22.57
N GLU A 68 -7.92 -8.37 -21.38
CA GLU A 68 -6.72 -9.10 -20.98
C GLU A 68 -6.61 -9.17 -19.45
N LEU A 69 -5.76 -10.09 -18.98
CA LEU A 69 -5.33 -10.14 -17.58
C LEU A 69 -4.13 -9.22 -17.39
N HIS A 70 -4.21 -8.33 -16.40
CA HIS A 70 -3.17 -7.41 -16.01
C HIS A 70 -2.37 -7.97 -14.83
N HIS A 71 -1.04 -7.99 -14.95
CA HIS A 71 -0.14 -8.43 -13.88
C HIS A 71 0.01 -7.35 -12.81
N ARG A 72 0.00 -7.75 -11.54
CA ARG A 72 0.17 -6.84 -10.42
C ARG A 72 0.95 -7.47 -9.28
N GLN A 73 1.79 -6.66 -8.64
CA GLN A 73 2.55 -6.98 -7.44
C GLN A 73 1.95 -6.22 -6.25
N LEU A 74 1.62 -6.94 -5.19
CA LEU A 74 1.10 -6.39 -3.94
C LEU A 74 2.13 -6.55 -2.84
N GLU A 75 2.33 -5.49 -2.05
CA GLU A 75 3.08 -5.59 -0.80
C GLU A 75 2.14 -6.07 0.31
N SER A 76 2.51 -7.17 0.96
CA SER A 76 1.86 -7.64 2.18
C SER A 76 2.83 -7.55 3.35
N THR A 77 2.30 -7.61 4.57
CA THR A 77 3.13 -7.66 5.78
C THR A 77 4.08 -8.87 5.82
N ARG A 78 3.78 -9.92 5.04
CA ARG A 78 4.56 -11.17 4.93
C ARG A 78 5.26 -11.33 3.59
N GLY A 79 5.54 -10.20 2.93
CA GLY A 79 6.27 -10.14 1.65
C GLY A 79 5.38 -9.90 0.44
N GLU A 80 5.98 -9.97 -0.74
CA GLU A 80 5.35 -9.61 -2.00
C GLU A 80 4.47 -10.73 -2.55
N ILE A 81 3.36 -10.35 -3.17
CA ILE A 81 2.42 -11.26 -3.83
C ILE A 81 2.19 -10.79 -5.26
N GLU A 82 2.59 -11.63 -6.20
CA GLU A 82 2.26 -11.49 -7.62
C GLU A 82 0.90 -12.13 -7.91
N TYR A 83 0.01 -11.38 -8.55
CA TYR A 83 -1.29 -11.87 -9.02
C TYR A 83 -1.70 -11.21 -10.35
N PHE A 84 -2.70 -11.79 -11.01
CA PHE A 84 -3.24 -11.28 -12.27
C PHE A 84 -4.72 -10.93 -12.06
N GLU A 85 -5.15 -9.77 -12.55
CA GLU A 85 -6.53 -9.29 -12.47
C GLU A 85 -7.11 -8.90 -13.83
N PRO A 86 -8.43 -9.00 -14.06
CA PRO A 86 -9.00 -8.67 -15.36
C PRO A 86 -9.03 -7.15 -15.58
N ALA A 87 -8.54 -6.71 -16.72
CA ALA A 87 -8.54 -5.31 -17.14
C ALA A 87 -9.74 -5.02 -18.06
N TYR A 88 -10.50 -3.98 -17.73
CA TYR A 88 -11.64 -3.52 -18.53
C TYR A 88 -11.34 -2.14 -19.08
N HIS A 89 -11.62 -1.93 -20.37
CA HIS A 89 -11.47 -0.63 -21.01
C HIS A 89 -12.83 -0.06 -21.40
N CYS A 90 -13.16 1.12 -20.88
CA CYS A 90 -14.38 1.82 -21.26
C CYS A 90 -14.14 2.68 -22.53
N PRO A 91 -14.83 2.40 -23.65
CA PRO A 91 -14.66 3.20 -24.88
C PRO A 91 -15.20 4.63 -24.73
N SER A 92 -16.23 4.84 -23.88
CA SER A 92 -16.84 6.15 -23.66
C SER A 92 -15.96 7.06 -22.80
N CYS A 93 -15.45 6.52 -21.68
CA CYS A 93 -14.56 7.25 -20.79
C CYS A 93 -13.10 7.25 -21.27
N ARG A 94 -12.75 6.34 -22.21
CA ARG A 94 -11.39 6.11 -22.73
C ARG A 94 -10.38 5.84 -21.61
N ARG A 95 -10.79 5.06 -20.61
CA ARG A 95 -9.99 4.71 -19.42
C ARG A 95 -10.13 3.23 -19.11
N ALA A 96 -9.03 2.66 -18.62
CA ALA A 96 -9.03 1.33 -18.03
C ALA A 96 -9.54 1.38 -16.58
N PHE A 97 -10.18 0.30 -16.15
CA PHE A 97 -10.57 0.09 -14.76
C PHE A 97 -10.47 -1.40 -14.40
N PHE A 98 -10.34 -1.67 -13.11
CA PHE A 98 -10.06 -2.99 -12.57
C PHE A 98 -11.06 -3.29 -11.45
N PRO A 99 -12.07 -4.16 -11.65
CA PRO A 99 -13.09 -4.44 -10.64
C PRO A 99 -12.52 -5.16 -9.41
N GLY A 100 -11.36 -5.82 -9.55
CA GLY A 100 -10.57 -6.38 -8.44
C GLY A 100 -10.01 -5.32 -7.47
N SER A 101 -10.07 -4.03 -7.82
CA SER A 101 -9.59 -2.89 -7.01
C SER A 101 -10.33 -2.66 -5.68
N ALA A 102 -11.26 -3.53 -5.28
CA ALA A 102 -11.61 -3.62 -3.85
C ALA A 102 -10.35 -3.87 -2.97
N ILE A 103 -9.30 -4.48 -3.55
CA ILE A 103 -7.99 -4.63 -2.92
C ILE A 103 -7.27 -3.27 -2.78
N ASP A 104 -7.42 -2.33 -3.73
CA ASP A 104 -6.82 -0.98 -3.62
C ASP A 104 -7.39 -0.17 -2.45
N ARG A 105 -8.66 -0.38 -2.09
CA ARG A 105 -9.22 0.24 -0.88
C ARG A 105 -8.63 -0.33 0.41
N LEU A 106 -8.14 -1.57 0.39
CA LEU A 106 -7.49 -2.20 1.54
C LEU A 106 -6.00 -1.81 1.66
N VAL A 107 -5.30 -1.60 0.54
CA VAL A 107 -3.87 -1.22 0.54
C VAL A 107 -3.67 0.24 0.99
N ARG A 108 -4.51 1.18 0.54
CA ARG A 108 -4.39 2.60 0.95
C ARG A 108 -4.66 2.87 2.43
N ALA A 109 -5.35 1.98 3.13
CA ALA A 109 -5.58 2.13 4.57
C ALA A 109 -4.33 1.82 5.42
N SER A 110 -3.28 1.23 4.81
CA SER A 110 -2.08 0.75 5.52
C SER A 110 -0.88 1.70 5.41
N HIS A 111 -0.86 2.59 4.42
CA HIS A 111 0.11 3.70 4.36
C HIS A 111 -0.59 4.95 4.88
N GLY A 112 -0.45 5.22 6.18
CA GLY A 112 -0.82 6.51 6.75
C GLY A 112 -0.14 7.62 5.95
N ASP A 113 -0.93 8.64 5.60
CA ASP A 113 -0.42 9.86 5.00
C ASP A 113 0.78 10.36 5.82
N PRO A 114 1.91 10.75 5.19
CA PRO A 114 2.96 11.44 5.91
C PRO A 114 2.35 12.77 6.39
N GLU A 115 2.10 12.87 7.69
CA GLU A 115 1.77 14.14 8.33
C GLU A 115 2.88 15.11 7.97
N ALA A 116 2.49 16.17 7.25
CA ALA A 116 3.35 17.29 6.96
C ALA A 116 3.59 18.01 8.29
N ASP A 117 4.69 17.69 8.96
CA ASP A 117 5.24 18.46 10.07
C ASP A 117 5.60 19.86 9.58
N GLY A 118 4.60 20.75 9.57
CA GLY A 118 4.80 22.18 9.48
C GLY A 118 5.26 22.67 10.85
N GLU A 119 6.58 22.79 11.03
CA GLU A 119 7.14 23.37 12.25
C GLU A 119 6.56 24.77 12.51
N ASP A 120 6.00 24.86 13.72
CA ASP A 120 5.29 25.99 14.27
C ASP A 120 6.16 27.24 14.40
N ARG A 121 5.61 28.36 13.93
CA ARG A 121 6.09 29.71 14.23
C ARG A 121 5.87 30.00 15.71
N VAL A 122 6.91 29.88 16.52
CA VAL A 122 6.90 30.46 17.89
C VAL A 122 7.11 31.97 17.79
N GLY A 123 6.01 32.70 17.92
CA GLY A 123 6.00 34.11 18.25
C GLY A 123 5.80 34.33 19.76
N GLY A 124 6.50 35.32 20.30
CA GLY A 124 6.37 35.83 21.68
C GLY A 124 7.75 36.06 22.30
N GLU A 125 8.13 37.19 22.89
CA GLU A 125 7.40 38.35 23.41
C GLU A 125 8.39 39.55 23.45
N GLN A 126 7.89 40.78 23.22
CA GLN A 126 8.53 42.02 23.67
C GLN A 126 8.29 42.16 25.19
N PRO A 127 9.11 42.91 25.96
CA PRO A 127 8.71 44.30 26.23
C PRO A 127 9.83 45.33 26.56
N GLN A 128 9.58 46.58 26.11
CA GLN A 128 9.72 47.86 26.85
C GLN A 128 11.13 48.34 27.25
N GLN A 129 11.52 49.62 27.29
CA GLN A 129 11.00 50.96 26.98
C GLN A 129 12.18 51.89 27.29
N LEU A 130 12.50 52.91 26.51
CA LEU A 130 12.80 54.24 27.08
C LEU A 130 12.71 55.34 26.04
N ARG A 131 11.99 56.38 26.44
CA ARG A 131 11.59 57.55 25.66
C ARG A 131 12.67 58.63 25.62
N ASP A 132 12.45 59.50 24.63
CA ASP A 132 12.69 60.95 24.59
C ASP A 132 14.12 61.50 24.64
N GLY A 133 14.49 62.18 23.54
CA GLY A 133 15.70 63.00 23.43
C GLY A 133 15.61 63.96 22.24
N ARG A 134 14.82 65.02 22.41
CA ARG A 134 14.63 66.15 21.48
C ARG A 134 15.84 67.11 21.50
N GLY A 135 16.24 67.60 20.32
CA GLY A 135 17.04 68.84 20.13
C GLY A 135 18.39 68.59 19.46
N GLY A 136 18.85 69.34 18.45
CA GLY A 136 18.37 70.56 17.82
C GLY A 136 19.55 71.27 17.14
N GLY A 137 19.33 71.80 15.93
CA GLY A 137 20.19 72.77 15.21
C GLY A 137 21.60 72.30 14.81
N ALA A 138 22.35 72.92 13.91
CA ALA A 138 22.17 73.93 12.85
C ALA A 138 23.56 74.10 12.19
N THR A 139 23.63 74.85 11.08
CA THR A 139 24.83 75.51 10.48
C THR A 139 25.71 74.65 9.55
N THR A 140 25.59 74.80 8.23
CA THR A 140 26.21 75.77 7.27
C THR A 140 27.67 75.48 6.94
N GLY A 141 27.99 75.45 5.64
CA GLY A 141 29.35 75.53 5.10
C GLY A 141 29.50 74.74 3.82
#